data_AF-A0A7C5EBM7-F1
#
_entry.id   AF-A0A7C5EBM7-F1
#
_cell.length_a   1.000
_cell.length_b   1.000
_cell.length_c   1.000
_cell.angle_alpha   90.00
_cell.angle_beta   90.00
_cell.angle_gamma   90.00
#
_symmetry.space_group_name_H-M   'P 1'
#
loop_
_entity.id
_entity.type
_entity.pdbx_description
1 polymer ?
#
loop_
_entity_poly.entity_id
_entity_poly.type
_entity_poly.pdbx_seq_one_letter_code
_entity_poly.pdbx_strand_id
1 'polypeptide(L)'
;MCIDRDNFYALQRRCAEVGVVVKRNPRLRKFEAVPDGVEVGIYTPFMCNLVIPCQDIMAGGMTSKVEGFRVAVPEVLLLLKAQAARERWGSEKGLKDRVDIISLLAFVDVKFDLLEGLVRKYDRDMELIGTLVRVLRESRREYRFLGLSYERDGSRILRT
;
A
#
# COMPACT_ATOMS: atom_id res chain seq x y z
N MET A 1 7.40 -5.50 1.98
CA MET A 1 7.85 -5.61 3.38
C MET A 1 8.69 -4.40 3.74
N CYS A 2 8.48 -3.84 4.92
CA CYS A 2 9.29 -2.79 5.52
C CYS A 2 10.28 -3.44 6.51
N ILE A 3 11.56 -3.08 6.46
CA ILE A 3 12.60 -3.66 7.31
C ILE A 3 13.67 -2.61 7.66
N ASP A 4 14.17 -2.62 8.90
CA ASP A 4 15.25 -1.73 9.33
C ASP A 4 16.62 -2.14 8.74
N ARG A 5 17.65 -1.35 9.05
CA ARG A 5 19.00 -1.54 8.50
C ARG A 5 19.63 -2.85 8.95
N ASP A 6 19.57 -3.16 10.24
CA ASP A 6 20.27 -4.31 10.81
C ASP A 6 19.62 -5.62 10.33
N ASN A 7 18.28 -5.64 10.34
CA ASN A 7 17.51 -6.77 9.85
C ASN A 7 17.61 -6.92 8.32
N PHE A 8 17.80 -5.84 7.56
CA PHE A 8 18.03 -5.94 6.11
C PHE A 8 19.29 -6.72 5.77
N TYR A 9 20.42 -6.43 6.42
CA TYR A 9 21.66 -7.15 6.15
C TYR A 9 21.60 -8.61 6.62
N ALA A 10 20.90 -8.88 7.73
CA ALA A 10 20.61 -10.25 8.16
C ALA A 10 19.76 -11.01 7.13
N LEU A 11 18.70 -10.39 6.62
CA LEU A 11 17.86 -10.95 5.56
C LEU A 11 18.68 -11.24 4.30
N GLN A 12 19.51 -10.29 3.86
CA GLN A 12 20.33 -10.46 2.67
C GLN A 12 21.28 -11.66 2.77
N ARG A 13 21.93 -11.85 3.93
CA ARG A 13 22.78 -13.03 4.18
C ARG A 13 21.99 -14.33 4.13
N ARG A 14 20.84 -14.38 4.82
CA ARG A 14 19.97 -15.57 4.85
C ARG A 14 19.41 -15.92 3.47
N CYS A 15 19.03 -14.92 2.68
CA CYS A 15 18.60 -15.13 1.30
C CYS A 15 19.73 -15.76 0.47
N ALA A 16 20.98 -15.28 0.61
CA ALA A 16 22.13 -15.84 -0.09
C ALA A 16 22.40 -17.31 0.30
N GLU A 17 22.24 -17.66 1.57
CA GLU A 17 22.40 -19.05 2.07
C GLU A 17 21.42 -20.03 1.41
N VAL A 18 20.21 -19.56 1.04
CA VAL A 18 19.17 -20.36 0.38
C VAL A 18 19.07 -20.10 -1.13
N GLY A 19 20.09 -19.47 -1.73
CA GLY A 19 20.15 -19.22 -3.18
C GLY A 19 19.21 -18.13 -3.70
N VAL A 20 18.63 -17.30 -2.83
CA VAL A 20 17.76 -16.18 -3.19
C VAL A 20 18.58 -14.89 -3.29
N VAL A 21 18.52 -14.23 -4.45
CA VAL A 21 19.25 -12.96 -4.68
C VAL A 21 18.36 -11.77 -4.35
N VAL A 22 18.82 -10.92 -3.42
CA VAL A 22 18.22 -9.60 -3.17
C VAL A 22 18.80 -8.59 -4.16
N LYS A 23 17.98 -8.10 -5.08
CA LYS A 23 18.35 -7.12 -6.11
C LYS A 23 17.92 -5.73 -5.72
N ARG A 24 18.73 -4.73 -6.09
CA ARG A 24 18.40 -3.31 -5.91
C ARG A 24 17.61 -2.82 -7.12
N ASN A 25 16.52 -2.09 -6.88
CA ASN A 25 15.72 -1.45 -7.93
C ASN A 25 15.74 0.09 -7.74
N PRO A 26 16.74 0.80 -8.28
CA PRO A 26 16.91 2.25 -8.07
C PRO A 26 15.69 3.06 -8.54
N ARG A 27 15.09 2.66 -9.67
CA ARG A 27 13.93 3.34 -10.26
C ARG A 27 12.73 3.36 -9.31
N LEU A 28 12.45 2.22 -8.67
CA LEU A 28 11.33 2.10 -7.73
C LEU A 28 11.72 2.37 -6.27
N ARG A 29 12.99 2.73 -6.02
CA ARG A 29 13.55 2.96 -4.69
C ARG A 29 13.17 1.87 -3.68
N LYS A 30 13.29 0.60 -4.11
CA LYS A 30 13.12 -0.61 -3.28
C LYS A 30 14.21 -1.64 -3.58
N PHE A 31 14.34 -2.63 -2.73
CA PHE A 31 14.96 -3.91 -3.07
C PHE A 31 13.87 -4.92 -3.47
N GLU A 32 14.26 -5.99 -4.15
CA GLU A 32 13.37 -7.06 -4.58
C GLU A 32 14.06 -8.42 -4.47
N ALA A 33 13.30 -9.44 -4.09
CA ALA A 33 13.73 -10.83 -4.07
C ALA A 33 12.61 -11.70 -4.68
N VAL A 34 12.98 -12.86 -5.21
CA VAL A 34 12.02 -13.80 -5.82
C VAL A 34 12.20 -15.20 -5.24
N PRO A 35 11.93 -15.43 -3.93
CA PRO A 35 11.89 -16.77 -3.37
C PRO A 35 10.75 -17.57 -4.01
N ASP A 36 11.05 -18.78 -4.49
CA ASP A 36 10.05 -19.73 -5.03
C ASP A 36 9.05 -19.12 -6.04
N GLY A 37 9.52 -18.19 -6.88
CA GLY A 37 8.71 -17.51 -7.89
C GLY A 37 7.84 -16.36 -7.36
N VAL A 38 7.88 -16.04 -6.07
CA VAL A 38 7.07 -14.98 -5.44
C VAL A 38 7.85 -13.67 -5.39
N GLU A 39 7.39 -12.61 -6.06
CA GLU A 39 8.03 -11.29 -6.00
C GLU A 39 7.80 -10.62 -4.63
N VAL A 40 8.89 -10.40 -3.89
CA VAL A 40 8.87 -9.70 -2.59
C VAL A 40 9.56 -8.35 -2.74
N GLY A 41 8.78 -7.27 -2.65
CA GLY A 41 9.32 -5.91 -2.52
C GLY A 41 9.79 -5.62 -1.10
N ILE A 42 11.01 -5.10 -0.95
CA ILE A 42 11.66 -4.82 0.34
C ILE A 42 12.00 -3.32 0.41
N TYR A 43 11.40 -2.63 1.38
CA TYR A 43 11.59 -1.20 1.63
C TYR A 43 12.42 -1.02 2.90
N THR A 44 13.42 -0.15 2.83
CA THR A 44 14.34 0.12 3.95
C THR A 44 14.39 1.63 4.23
N PRO A 45 14.85 2.07 5.42
CA PRO A 45 14.99 3.49 5.73
C PRO A 45 15.85 4.29 4.73
N PHE A 46 16.82 3.62 4.08
CA PHE A 46 17.74 4.23 3.11
C PHE A 46 17.37 3.95 1.65
N MET A 47 16.30 3.19 1.42
CA MET A 47 15.77 2.90 0.08
C MET A 47 14.25 2.68 0.17
N CYS A 48 13.53 3.80 0.12
CA CYS A 48 12.09 3.86 0.21
C CYS A 48 11.58 5.11 -0.52
N ASN A 49 10.48 4.99 -1.25
CA ASN A 49 9.73 6.11 -1.83
C ASN A 49 8.24 6.03 -1.49
N LEU A 50 7.91 5.41 -0.37
CA LEU A 50 6.55 5.37 0.15
C LEU A 50 6.21 6.72 0.77
N VAL A 51 4.98 7.20 0.56
CA VAL A 51 4.47 8.44 1.17
C VAL A 51 4.50 8.38 2.70
N ILE A 52 4.29 7.18 3.27
CA ILE A 52 4.53 6.91 4.69
C ILE A 52 5.91 6.25 4.79
N PRO A 53 6.89 6.88 5.46
CA PRO A 53 8.23 6.33 5.59
C PRO A 53 8.22 4.93 6.21
N CYS A 54 9.11 4.07 5.72
CA CYS A 54 9.27 2.71 6.24
C CYS A 54 9.49 2.68 7.77
N GLN A 55 10.27 3.63 8.29
CA GLN A 55 10.51 3.76 9.74
C GLN A 55 9.22 4.02 10.52
N ASP A 56 8.36 4.92 10.03
CA ASP A 56 7.10 5.27 10.69
C ASP A 56 6.13 4.09 10.70
N ILE A 57 6.06 3.31 9.60
CA ILE A 57 5.26 2.09 9.56
C ILE A 57 5.75 1.07 10.61
N MET A 58 7.07 0.97 10.79
CA MET A 58 7.68 0.00 11.72
C MET A 58 7.68 0.45 13.19
N ALA A 59 7.59 1.75 13.47
CA ALA A 59 7.74 2.33 14.82
C ALA A 59 6.63 1.95 15.82
N GLY A 60 5.55 1.31 15.36
CA GLY A 60 4.41 0.89 16.18
C GLY A 60 3.16 1.75 15.96
N GLY A 61 1.99 1.22 16.26
CA GLY A 61 0.70 1.91 16.09
C GLY A 61 0.15 1.95 14.65
N MET A 62 0.97 1.65 13.65
CA MET A 62 0.58 1.59 12.22
C MET A 62 0.48 0.17 11.67
N THR A 63 0.53 -0.84 12.54
CA THR A 63 0.42 -2.25 12.17
C THR A 63 -0.57 -2.99 13.06
N SER A 64 -1.19 -4.02 12.51
CA SER A 64 -2.00 -5.00 13.22
C SER A 64 -1.39 -6.40 13.06
N LYS A 65 -1.87 -7.36 13.84
CA LYS A 65 -1.51 -8.78 13.67
C LYS A 65 -2.58 -9.48 12.85
N VAL A 66 -2.17 -10.08 11.73
CA VAL A 66 -3.01 -10.92 10.88
C VAL A 66 -2.30 -12.26 10.75
N GLU A 67 -2.89 -13.34 11.27
CA GLU A 67 -2.33 -14.70 11.20
C GLU A 67 -0.85 -14.80 11.68
N GLY A 68 -0.51 -14.03 12.72
CA GLY A 68 0.85 -13.98 13.26
C GLY A 68 1.82 -13.03 12.52
N PHE A 69 1.41 -12.47 11.38
CA PHE A 69 2.17 -11.47 10.64
C PHE A 69 1.84 -10.05 11.11
N ARG A 70 2.85 -9.18 11.16
CA ARG A 70 2.65 -7.73 11.31
C ARG A 70 2.31 -7.13 9.95
N VAL A 71 1.09 -6.63 9.81
CA VAL A 71 0.58 -6.05 8.57
C VAL A 71 0.22 -4.59 8.82
N ALA A 72 0.50 -3.72 7.86
CA ALA A 72 0.09 -2.31 7.95
C ALA A 72 -1.44 -2.22 8.12
N VAL A 73 -1.90 -1.30 8.96
CA VAL A 73 -3.34 -1.07 9.14
C VAL A 73 -3.98 -0.56 7.84
N PRO A 74 -5.29 -0.77 7.65
CA PRO A 74 -5.98 -0.43 6.40
C PRO A 74 -5.78 1.02 5.95
N GLU A 75 -5.71 1.97 6.88
CA GLU A 75 -5.55 3.41 6.61
C GLU A 75 -4.17 3.71 5.99
N VAL A 76 -3.14 3.04 6.50
CA VAL A 76 -1.78 3.09 5.92
C VAL A 76 -1.82 2.49 4.52
N LEU A 77 -2.45 1.33 4.35
CA LEU A 77 -2.57 0.68 3.04
C LEU A 77 -3.32 1.57 2.03
N LEU A 78 -4.37 2.28 2.46
CA LEU A 78 -5.12 3.21 1.60
C LEU A 78 -4.23 4.32 1.05
N LEU A 79 -3.43 4.99 1.88
CA LEU A 79 -2.53 6.05 1.41
C LEU A 79 -1.44 5.51 0.49
N LEU A 80 -0.86 4.35 0.81
CA LEU A 80 0.12 3.69 -0.06
C LEU A 80 -0.49 3.31 -1.41
N LYS A 81 -1.74 2.83 -1.42
CA LYS A 81 -2.46 2.48 -2.64
C LYS A 81 -2.88 3.71 -3.44
N ALA A 82 -3.28 4.80 -2.79
CA ALA A 82 -3.55 6.07 -3.44
C ALA A 82 -2.32 6.59 -4.18
N GLN A 83 -1.15 6.58 -3.53
CA GLN A 83 0.11 6.98 -4.17
C GLN A 83 0.38 6.14 -5.42
N ALA A 84 0.31 4.81 -5.25
CA ALA A 84 0.52 3.85 -6.33
C ALA A 84 -0.45 4.01 -7.51
N ALA A 85 -1.73 4.23 -7.24
CA ALA A 85 -2.76 4.45 -8.25
C ALA A 85 -2.55 5.77 -8.99
N ARG A 86 -2.16 6.83 -8.29
CA ARG A 86 -1.85 8.15 -8.87
C ARG A 86 -0.70 8.06 -9.86
N GLU A 87 0.42 7.44 -9.44
CA GLU A 87 1.61 7.27 -10.28
C GLU A 87 1.38 6.38 -11.51
N ARG A 88 0.36 5.51 -11.48
CA ARG A 88 0.19 4.44 -12.47
C ARG A 88 -1.21 4.38 -13.07
N TRP A 89 -1.97 5.47 -13.02
CA TRP A 89 -3.42 5.53 -13.31
C TRP A 89 -3.81 4.83 -14.62
N GLY A 90 -3.09 5.09 -15.72
CA GLY A 90 -3.41 4.53 -17.04
C GLY A 90 -2.98 3.07 -17.26
N SER A 91 -2.38 2.41 -16.28
CA SER A 91 -1.80 1.06 -16.44
C SER A 91 -2.66 -0.04 -15.81
N GLU A 92 -2.44 -1.29 -16.22
CA GLU A 92 -3.04 -2.47 -15.57
C GLU A 92 -2.70 -2.55 -14.08
N LYS A 93 -1.47 -2.17 -13.70
CA LYS A 93 -1.09 -2.11 -12.28
C LYS A 93 -1.90 -1.04 -11.53
N GLY A 94 -2.11 0.12 -12.15
CA GLY A 94 -2.98 1.17 -11.59
C GLY A 94 -4.42 0.72 -11.43
N LEU A 95 -4.96 -0.08 -12.37
CA LEU A 95 -6.28 -0.70 -12.23
C LEU A 95 -6.35 -1.58 -10.97
N LYS A 96 -5.33 -2.43 -10.74
CA LYS A 96 -5.25 -3.25 -9.52
C LYS A 96 -5.24 -2.39 -8.26
N ASP A 97 -4.45 -1.31 -8.23
CA ASP A 97 -4.41 -0.42 -7.07
C ASP A 97 -5.77 0.27 -6.81
N ARG A 98 -6.53 0.63 -7.85
CA ARG A 98 -7.89 1.18 -7.71
C ARG A 98 -8.89 0.15 -7.20
N VAL A 99 -8.81 -1.09 -7.67
CA VAL A 99 -9.60 -2.22 -7.15
C VAL A 99 -9.30 -2.42 -5.67
N ASP A 100 -8.02 -2.41 -5.27
CA ASP A 100 -7.61 -2.57 -3.88
C ASP A 100 -8.14 -1.43 -2.99
N ILE A 101 -8.11 -0.18 -3.46
CA ILE A 101 -8.70 0.97 -2.74
C ILE A 101 -10.19 0.76 -2.48
N ILE A 102 -10.95 0.40 -3.51
CA ILE A 102 -12.39 0.15 -3.38
C ILE A 102 -12.62 -1.04 -2.43
N SER A 103 -11.82 -2.10 -2.55
CA SER A 103 -11.92 -3.28 -1.68
C SER A 103 -11.69 -2.93 -0.22
N LEU A 104 -10.66 -2.13 0.09
CA LEU A 104 -10.37 -1.68 1.46
C LEU A 104 -11.53 -0.85 2.02
N LEU A 105 -12.07 0.09 1.24
CA LEU A 105 -13.17 0.95 1.67
C LEU A 105 -14.52 0.22 1.75
N ALA A 106 -14.72 -0.84 0.98
CA ALA A 106 -15.99 -1.57 0.92
C ALA A 106 -16.07 -2.70 1.95
N PHE A 107 -14.95 -3.37 2.24
CA PHE A 107 -14.94 -4.63 2.99
C PHE A 107 -14.12 -4.61 4.27
N VAL A 108 -13.37 -3.54 4.53
CA VAL A 108 -12.54 -3.41 5.73
C VAL A 108 -13.06 -2.26 6.58
N ASP A 109 -13.02 -2.45 7.90
CA ASP A 109 -13.39 -1.44 8.89
C ASP A 109 -12.29 -0.38 9.02
N VAL A 110 -12.33 0.60 8.12
CA VAL A 110 -11.40 1.73 8.09
C VAL A 110 -11.76 2.74 9.18
N LYS A 111 -10.78 3.05 10.03
CA LYS A 111 -10.86 4.05 11.09
C LYS A 111 -10.55 5.43 10.53
N PHE A 112 -11.60 6.17 10.16
CA PHE A 112 -11.47 7.50 9.54
C PHE A 112 -10.73 8.52 10.40
N ASP A 113 -10.85 8.48 11.73
CA ASP A 113 -10.07 9.36 12.62
C ASP A 113 -8.55 9.11 12.48
N LEU A 114 -8.15 7.85 12.33
CA LEU A 114 -6.76 7.49 12.11
C LEU A 114 -6.31 7.89 10.70
N LEU A 115 -7.15 7.66 9.69
CA LEU A 115 -6.88 8.08 8.31
C LEU A 115 -6.70 9.60 8.24
N GLU A 116 -7.56 10.38 8.91
CA GLU A 116 -7.45 11.84 8.98
C GLU A 116 -6.12 12.27 9.62
N GLY A 117 -5.73 11.63 10.72
CA GLY A 117 -4.42 11.86 11.35
C GLY A 117 -3.25 11.59 10.41
N LEU A 118 -3.31 10.49 9.64
CA LEU A 118 -2.29 10.16 8.64
C LEU A 118 -2.26 11.16 7.47
N VAL A 119 -3.42 11.58 6.97
CA VAL A 119 -3.54 12.58 5.90
C VAL A 119 -2.92 13.91 6.33
N ARG A 120 -3.28 14.41 7.52
CA ARG A 120 -2.68 15.64 8.07
C ARG A 120 -1.16 15.54 8.18
N LYS A 121 -0.63 14.34 8.48
CA LYS A 121 0.81 14.12 8.62
C LYS A 121 1.54 13.97 7.27
N TYR A 122 0.97 13.23 6.32
CA TYR A 122 1.69 12.75 5.12
C TYR A 122 1.11 13.21 3.77
N ASP A 123 -0.10 13.76 3.72
CA ASP A 123 -0.77 14.22 2.50
C ASP A 123 -1.24 15.67 2.63
N ARG A 124 -0.30 16.57 2.95
CA ARG A 124 -0.60 17.99 3.26
C ARG A 124 -1.27 18.73 2.10
N ASP A 125 -0.93 18.37 0.88
CA ASP A 125 -1.50 18.95 -0.35
C ASP A 125 -2.80 18.27 -0.79
N MET A 126 -3.30 17.31 -0.01
CA MET A 126 -4.55 16.56 -0.24
C MET A 126 -4.58 15.82 -1.58
N GLU A 127 -3.42 15.52 -2.16
CA GLU A 127 -3.33 14.87 -3.47
C GLU A 127 -3.73 13.39 -3.40
N LEU A 128 -3.41 12.70 -2.31
CA LEU A 128 -3.78 11.30 -2.12
C LEU A 128 -5.26 11.16 -1.76
N ILE A 129 -5.79 12.04 -0.91
CA ILE A 129 -7.24 12.14 -0.70
C ILE A 129 -7.97 12.44 -2.01
N GLY A 130 -7.47 13.40 -2.80
CA GLY A 130 -7.99 13.68 -4.13
C GLY A 130 -7.97 12.44 -5.02
N THR A 131 -6.92 11.63 -4.94
CA THR A 131 -6.82 10.36 -5.65
C THR A 131 -7.85 9.34 -5.17
N LEU A 132 -8.06 9.18 -3.85
CA LEU A 132 -9.08 8.27 -3.30
C LEU A 132 -10.48 8.65 -3.80
N VAL A 133 -10.83 9.94 -3.74
CA VAL A 133 -12.10 10.45 -4.25
C VAL A 133 -12.24 10.19 -5.75
N ARG A 134 -11.16 10.44 -6.51
CA ARG A 134 -11.11 10.16 -7.94
C ARG A 134 -11.36 8.68 -8.24
N VAL A 135 -10.74 7.78 -7.49
CA VAL A 135 -10.97 6.33 -7.62
C VAL A 135 -12.45 6.02 -7.43
N LEU A 136 -13.05 6.51 -6.36
CA LEU A 136 -14.45 6.23 -6.05
C LEU A 136 -15.42 6.76 -7.11
N ARG A 137 -15.10 7.87 -7.79
CA ARG A 137 -15.96 8.51 -8.81
C ARG A 137 -15.74 8.01 -10.25
N GLU A 138 -14.51 7.62 -10.60
CA GLU A 138 -14.15 7.33 -12.00
C GLU A 138 -14.02 5.84 -12.30
N SER A 139 -13.91 4.97 -11.28
CA SER A 139 -13.49 3.57 -11.44
C SER A 139 -14.65 2.58 -11.60
N ARG A 140 -15.59 2.84 -12.52
CA ARG A 140 -16.80 1.99 -12.67
C ARG A 140 -16.49 0.53 -13.00
N ARG A 141 -15.42 0.27 -13.75
CA ARG A 141 -15.03 -1.09 -14.13
C ARG A 141 -14.51 -1.87 -12.91
N GLU A 142 -13.83 -1.19 -12.01
CA GLU A 142 -13.18 -1.73 -10.83
C GLU A 142 -14.19 -2.29 -9.83
N TYR A 143 -15.34 -1.62 -9.64
CA TYR A 143 -16.45 -2.17 -8.84
C TYR A 143 -16.91 -3.55 -9.33
N ARG A 144 -16.95 -3.77 -10.65
CA ARG A 144 -17.38 -5.06 -11.22
C ARG A 144 -16.43 -6.20 -10.90
N PHE A 145 -15.12 -5.94 -10.77
CA PHE A 145 -14.17 -6.96 -10.34
C PHE A 145 -14.40 -7.43 -8.90
N LEU A 146 -15.08 -6.60 -8.10
CA LEU A 146 -15.42 -6.89 -6.70
C LEU A 146 -16.86 -7.38 -6.52
N GLY A 147 -17.61 -7.59 -7.61
CA GLY A 147 -19.04 -7.94 -7.54
C GLY A 147 -19.93 -6.80 -7.01
N LEU A 148 -19.45 -5.56 -7.07
CA LEU A 148 -20.17 -4.35 -6.61
C LEU A 148 -20.77 -3.59 -7.79
N SER A 149 -21.79 -2.76 -7.51
CA SER A 149 -22.34 -1.77 -8.47
C SER A 149 -21.86 -0.37 -8.11
N TYR A 150 -21.32 0.35 -9.08
CA TYR A 150 -20.88 1.73 -8.88
C TYR A 150 -22.02 2.64 -8.37
N GLU A 151 -23.20 2.50 -8.96
CA GLU A 151 -24.37 3.34 -8.69
C GLU A 151 -24.84 3.23 -7.24
N ARG A 152 -24.87 1.99 -6.72
CA ARG A 152 -25.30 1.71 -5.35
C ARG A 152 -24.16 1.79 -4.34
N ASP A 153 -23.08 1.06 -4.61
CA ASP A 153 -22.00 0.85 -3.64
C ASP A 153 -21.03 2.03 -3.62
N GLY A 154 -20.73 2.64 -4.77
CA GLY A 154 -19.86 3.83 -4.83
C GLY A 154 -20.46 5.05 -4.14
N SER A 155 -21.75 5.32 -4.36
CA SER A 155 -22.48 6.40 -3.69
C SER A 155 -22.52 6.22 -2.17
N ARG A 156 -22.59 4.97 -1.69
CA ARG A 156 -22.57 4.64 -0.27
C ARG A 156 -21.21 4.90 0.35
N ILE A 157 -20.14 4.41 -0.28
CA ILE A 157 -18.76 4.58 0.21
C ILE A 157 -18.37 6.07 0.26
N LEU A 158 -18.79 6.87 -0.73
CA LEU A 158 -18.52 8.31 -0.77
C LEU A 158 -19.19 9.13 0.34
N ARG A 159 -20.16 8.57 1.06
CA ARG A 159 -20.91 9.25 2.13
C ARG A 159 -20.43 8.89 3.53
N THR A 160 -19.56 7.88 3.65
CA THR A 160 -18.90 7.49 4.91
C THR A 160 -17.77 8.47 5.20
#